data_AF-A0A1H8NF37-F1
#
_entry.id   AF-A0A1H8NF37-F1
#
_cell.length_a   1.000
_cell.length_b   1.000
_cell.length_c   1.000
_cell.angle_alpha   90.00
_cell.angle_beta   90.00
_cell.angle_gamma   90.00
#
_symmetry.space_group_name_H-M   'P 1'
#
loop_
_entity.id
_entity.type
_entity.pdbx_description
1 polymer ?
#
loop_
_entity_poly.entity_id
_entity_poly.type
_entity_poly.pdbx_seq_one_letter_code
_entity_poly.pdbx_strand_id
1 'polypeptide(L)'
;MTPEPKYQWGQPVLAEIDLFNDGSFPDQPLDALLVKRGDPGEIVRIGLHTETNRPIYLVEFASHRVVGCLEDEIAPVEPSLAGQP
;
A
#
# COMPACT_ATOMS: atom_id res chain seq x y z
N MET A 1 18.51 -14.84 0.38
CA MET A 1 17.91 -14.18 -0.81
C MET A 1 16.83 -13.27 -0.26
N THR A 2 16.98 -11.95 -0.37
CA THR A 2 15.90 -11.02 -0.02
C THR A 2 14.78 -11.18 -1.06
N PRO A 3 13.50 -11.24 -0.65
CA PRO A 3 12.41 -11.28 -1.61
C PRO A 3 12.49 -10.04 -2.51
N GLU A 4 12.45 -10.26 -3.82
CA GLU A 4 12.36 -9.17 -4.78
C GLU A 4 10.99 -8.50 -4.62
N PRO A 5 10.93 -7.16 -4.49
CA PRO A 5 9.65 -6.47 -4.34
C PRO A 5 8.87 -6.56 -5.65
N LYS A 6 7.63 -7.03 -5.58
CA LYS A 6 6.70 -7.11 -6.72
C LYS A 6 6.36 -5.73 -7.28
N TYR A 7 6.37 -4.71 -6.42
CA TYR A 7 6.03 -3.34 -6.79
C TYR A 7 7.23 -2.41 -6.63
N GLN A 8 7.26 -1.34 -7.40
CA GLN A 8 8.37 -0.37 -7.42
C GLN A 8 7.97 0.99 -6.83
N TRP A 9 8.98 1.75 -6.40
CA TRP A 9 8.80 3.15 -5.98
C TRP A 9 8.20 4.00 -7.11
N GLY A 10 7.26 4.88 -6.76
CA GLY A 10 6.50 5.70 -7.70
C GLY A 10 5.42 4.93 -8.48
N GLN A 11 5.15 3.67 -8.14
CA GLN A 11 4.11 2.89 -8.81
C GLN A 11 2.72 3.24 -8.23
N PRO A 12 1.73 3.53 -9.09
CA PRO A 12 0.35 3.70 -8.66
C PRO A 12 -0.28 2.36 -8.28
N VAL A 13 -0.95 2.34 -7.13
CA VAL A 13 -1.64 1.18 -6.56
C VAL A 13 -3.01 1.58 -6.06
N LEU A 14 -3.86 0.59 -5.82
CA LEU A 14 -5.16 0.73 -5.17
C LEU A 14 -5.17 -0.15 -3.92
N ALA A 15 -5.83 0.31 -2.87
CA ALA A 15 -6.11 -0.54 -1.72
C ALA A 15 -7.03 -1.70 -2.15
N GLU A 16 -6.56 -2.94 -2.03
CA GLU A 16 -7.35 -4.12 -2.38
C GLU A 16 -8.40 -4.44 -1.31
N ILE A 17 -8.11 -4.05 -0.06
CA ILE A 17 -8.98 -4.18 1.11
C ILE A 17 -9.06 -2.87 1.89
N ASP A 18 -9.96 -2.81 2.87
CA ASP A 18 -10.01 -1.71 3.83
C ASP A 18 -8.82 -1.81 4.80
N LEU A 19 -8.01 -0.75 4.87
CA LEU A 19 -6.83 -0.70 5.74
C LEU A 19 -7.20 -0.01 7.04
N PHE A 20 -7.04 -0.73 8.15
CA PHE A 20 -7.30 -0.24 9.49
C PHE A 20 -6.00 0.08 10.21
N ASN A 21 -6.07 1.00 11.17
CA ASN A 21 -4.92 1.36 11.97
C ASN A 21 -4.56 0.24 12.96
N ASP A 22 -3.44 -0.43 12.71
CA ASP A 22 -2.85 -1.43 13.63
C ASP A 22 -2.05 -0.78 14.79
N GLY A 23 -2.11 0.55 14.92
CA GLY A 23 -1.36 1.32 15.93
C GLY A 23 -0.10 1.99 15.38
N SER A 24 0.17 1.86 14.07
CA SER A 24 1.24 2.59 13.39
C SER A 24 0.96 4.08 13.22
N PHE A 25 -0.31 4.51 13.35
CA PHE A 25 -0.72 5.91 13.29
C PHE A 25 -1.18 6.41 14.67
N PRO A 26 -0.37 7.22 15.38
CA PRO A 26 -0.72 7.73 16.70
C PRO A 26 -1.86 8.75 16.67
N ASP A 27 -2.07 9.44 15.53
CA ASP A 27 -3.14 10.41 15.32
C ASP A 27 -4.53 9.79 15.09
N GLN A 28 -4.61 8.46 14.98
CA GLN A 28 -5.86 7.75 14.75
C GLN A 28 -6.05 6.67 15.82
N PRO A 29 -7.30 6.35 16.22
CA PRO A 29 -7.54 5.24 17.13
C PRO A 29 -7.10 3.91 16.51
N LEU A 30 -6.83 2.91 17.35
CA LEU A 30 -6.67 1.52 16.91
C LEU A 30 -7.96 1.07 16.19
N ASP A 31 -7.84 0.25 15.15
CA ASP A 31 -8.93 -0.21 14.28
C ASP A 31 -9.69 0.91 13.54
N ALA A 32 -9.16 2.15 13.53
CA ALA A 32 -9.72 3.21 12.72
C ALA A 32 -9.48 2.93 11.23
N LEU A 33 -10.51 3.10 10.40
CA LEU A 33 -10.38 2.99 8.95
C LEU A 33 -9.48 4.11 8.42
N LEU A 34 -8.28 3.76 7.97
CA LEU A 34 -7.31 4.70 7.44
C LEU A 34 -7.51 4.94 5.95
N VAL A 35 -7.76 3.86 5.21
CA VAL A 35 -7.90 3.83 3.75
C VAL A 35 -9.00 2.85 3.41
N LYS A 36 -9.87 3.24 2.50
CA LYS A 36 -10.94 2.37 2.00
C LYS A 36 -10.45 1.49 0.88
N ARG A 37 -11.05 0.31 0.73
CA ARG A 37 -10.86 -0.48 -0.48
C ARG A 37 -11.16 0.35 -1.74
N GLY A 38 -10.24 0.30 -2.70
CA GLY A 38 -10.30 1.02 -3.97
C GLY A 38 -9.74 2.44 -3.92
N ASP A 39 -9.28 2.93 -2.77
CA ASP A 39 -8.64 4.23 -2.69
C ASP A 39 -7.28 4.20 -3.42
N PRO A 40 -6.97 5.20 -4.27
CA PRO A 40 -5.71 5.28 -4.98
C PRO A 40 -4.57 5.72 -4.07
N GLY A 41 -3.41 5.12 -4.27
CA GLY A 41 -2.18 5.50 -3.60
C GLY A 41 -0.95 5.31 -4.48
N GLU A 42 0.18 5.82 -4.00
CA GLU A 42 1.48 5.70 -4.68
C GLU A 42 2.53 5.11 -3.74
N ILE A 43 3.31 4.15 -4.21
CA ILE A 43 4.39 3.57 -3.41
C ILE A 43 5.52 4.59 -3.25
N VAL A 44 5.66 5.16 -2.06
CA VAL A 44 6.69 6.15 -1.73
C VAL A 44 7.89 5.56 -1.02
N ARG A 45 7.81 4.32 -0.51
CA ARG A 45 8.95 3.59 0.05
C ARG A 45 8.68 2.09 0.11
N ILE A 46 9.74 1.30 -0.06
CA ILE A 46 9.70 -0.15 0.12
C ILE A 46 10.59 -0.48 1.31
N GLY A 47 9.97 -0.95 2.39
CA GLY A 47 10.64 -1.45 3.58
C GLY A 47 10.71 -2.97 3.59
N LEU A 48 11.45 -3.49 4.57
CA LEU A 48 11.46 -4.91 4.91
C LEU A 48 11.08 -5.01 6.37
N HIS A 49 10.03 -5.76 6.67
CA HIS A 49 9.72 -6.11 8.05
C HIS A 49 10.78 -7.11 8.52
N THR A 50 11.72 -6.66 9.36
CA THR A 50 12.89 -7.45 9.78
C THR A 50 12.51 -8.66 10.63
N GLU A 51 11.36 -8.62 11.30
CA GLU A 51 10.90 -9.68 12.18
C GLU A 51 10.21 -10.83 11.41
N THR A 52 9.43 -10.50 10.38
CA THR A 52 8.71 -11.49 9.55
C THR A 52 9.40 -11.77 8.22
N ASN A 53 10.46 -11.02 7.90
CA ASN A 53 11.21 -11.07 6.65
C ASN A 53 10.31 -10.88 5.41
N ARG A 54 9.23 -10.09 5.54
CA ARG A 54 8.28 -9.77 4.48
C ARG A 54 8.48 -8.33 3.98
N PRO A 55 8.37 -8.07 2.67
CA PRO A 55 8.40 -6.70 2.15
C PRO A 55 7.16 -5.94 2.63
N ILE A 56 7.36 -4.67 3.02
CA ILE A 56 6.30 -3.74 3.38
C ILE A 56 6.36 -2.57 2.41
N TYR A 57 5.26 -2.28 1.75
CA TYR A 57 5.13 -1.18 0.81
C TYR A 57 4.49 0.00 1.54
N LEU A 58 5.23 1.09 1.72
CA LEU A 58 4.67 2.33 2.23
C LEU A 58 4.04 3.06 1.06
N VAL A 59 2.72 3.19 1.12
CA VAL A 59 1.90 3.81 0.11
C VAL A 59 1.38 5.14 0.65
N GLU A 60 1.63 6.22 -0.07
CA GLU A 60 0.99 7.50 0.19
C GLU A 60 -0.40 7.50 -0.46
N PHE A 61 -1.42 7.54 0.39
CA PHE A 61 -2.82 7.70 0.00
C PHE A 61 -3.24 9.17 0.10
N ALA A 62 -4.48 9.46 -0.31
CA ALA A 62 -5.07 10.79 -0.24
C ALA A 62 -4.87 11.45 1.14
N SER A 63 -4.67 12.77 1.14
CA SER A 63 -4.35 13.58 2.33
C SER A 63 -2.96 13.34 2.93
N HIS A 64 -1.95 12.99 2.10
CA HIS A 64 -0.55 12.79 2.50
C HIS A 64 -0.37 11.72 3.60
N ARG A 65 -1.22 10.69 3.57
CA ARG A 65 -1.22 9.63 4.58
C ARG A 65 -0.39 8.45 4.09
N VAL A 66 0.76 8.22 4.71
CA VAL A 66 1.68 7.14 4.32
C VAL A 66 1.42 5.88 5.15
N VAL A 67 0.72 4.90 4.56
CA VAL A 67 0.32 3.65 5.22
C VAL A 67 1.23 2.51 4.77
N GLY A 68 1.75 1.73 5.73
CA GLY A 68 2.47 0.50 5.44
C GLY A 68 1.48 -0.60 5.06
N CYS A 69 1.62 -1.14 3.86
CA CYS A 69 0.75 -2.18 3.30
C CYS A 69 1.59 -3.39 2.91
N LEU A 70 1.03 -4.59 3.06
CA LEU A 70 1.58 -5.82 2.50
C LEU A 70 1.26 -5.93 1.01
N GLU A 71 1.97 -6.83 0.33
CA GLU A 71 1.76 -7.11 -1.09
C GLU A 71 0.32 -7.50 -1.44
N ASP A 72 -0.34 -8.25 -0.55
CA ASP A 72 -1.69 -8.79 -0.69
C ASP A 72 -2.79 -7.77 -0.34
N GLU A 73 -2.41 -6.64 0.27
CA GLU A 73 -3.35 -5.59 0.68
C GLU A 73 -3.52 -4.50 -0.37
N ILE A 74 -2.65 -4.49 -1.39
CA ILE A 74 -2.64 -3.50 -2.48
C ILE A 74 -2.55 -4.19 -3.83
N ALA A 75 -3.26 -3.62 -4.80
CA ALA A 75 -3.22 -4.04 -6.19
C ALA A 75 -2.54 -2.96 -7.05
N PRO A 76 -1.73 -3.33 -8.06
CA PRO A 76 -1.26 -2.37 -9.04
C PRO A 76 -2.46 -1.78 -9.78
N VAL A 77 -2.43 -0.47 -10.06
CA VAL A 77 -3.35 0.09 -11.03
C VAL A 77 -2.96 -0.50 -12.38
N GLU A 78 -3.67 -1.53 -12.82
CA GLU A 78 -3.53 -1.97 -14.19
C GLU A 78 -3.92 -0.78 -15.08
N PRO A 79 -3.08 -0.39 -16.05
CA PRO A 79 -3.55 0.44 -17.13
C PRO A 79 -4.52 -0.44 -17.93
N SER A 80 -5.77 -0.53 -17.47
CA SER A 80 -6.85 -1.20 -18.17
C SER A 80 -6.80 -0.74 -19.62
N LEU A 81 -6.64 -1.68 -20.56
CA LEU A 81 -6.46 -1.48 -21.99
C LEU A 81 -7.26 -0.26 -22.53
N ALA A 82 -6.66 0.92 -22.45
CA ALA A 82 -7.19 2.12 -23.06
C ALA A 82 -6.87 2.02 -24.55
N GLY A 83 -7.78 1.39 -25.30
CA GLY A 83 -7.72 1.28 -26.75
C GLY A 83 -7.13 -0.04 -27.23
N GLN A 84 -7.97 -1.07 -27.31
CA GLN A 84 -7.84 -1.97 -28.46
C GLN A 84 -8.60 -1.28 -29.61
N PRO A 85 -7.96 -1.06 -30.77
CA PRO A 85 -8.58 -0.40 -31.91
C PRO A 85 -9.78 -1.18 -32.47
#